data_AF-A0A7U9N769-F1
#
_entry.id   AF-A0A7U9N769-F1
#
_cell.length_a   1.000
_cell.length_b   1.000
_cell.length_c   1.000
_cell.angle_alpha   90.00
_cell.angle_beta   90.00
_cell.angle_gamma   90.00
#
_symmetry.space_group_name_H-M   'P 1'
#
loop_
_entity.id
_entity.type
_entity.pdbx_description
1 polymer ?
#
loop_
_entity_poly.entity_id
_entity_poly.type
_entity_poly.pdbx_seq_one_letter_code
_entity_poly.pdbx_strand_id
1 'polypeptide(L)'
;MRKIFGLLVKGISGALSLFSIFIMLYDVCGGNELIFENGFYTKMFIGAIIVGIGFSLPGVVYENENMPYVMRFIIHMGVGCTIFVITGFAVGWIPRGNNLWAGVGVVLAGILIALFLWFCFWWYYKQEVRKIDEKIKKVNEEKDAEHAAKAMLGKEDK
;
A
#
# COMPACT_ATOMS: atom_id res chain seq x y z
N MET A 1 -14.94 -4.52 12.10
CA MET A 1 -13.76 -4.22 12.95
C MET A 1 -12.51 -5.01 12.59
N ARG A 2 -12.54 -6.36 12.51
CA ARG A 2 -11.34 -7.17 12.19
C ARG A 2 -10.63 -6.79 10.88
N LYS A 3 -11.38 -6.44 9.82
CA LYS A 3 -10.83 -6.00 8.53
C LYS A 3 -10.07 -4.68 8.61
N ILE A 4 -10.69 -3.66 9.21
CA ILE A 4 -10.08 -2.32 9.40
C ILE A 4 -8.80 -2.46 10.23
N PHE A 5 -8.83 -3.27 11.29
CA PHE A 5 -7.63 -3.55 12.09
C PHE A 5 -6.51 -4.17 11.24
N GLY A 6 -6.83 -5.15 10.39
CA GLY A 6 -5.86 -5.75 9.47
C GLY A 6 -5.28 -4.76 8.44
N LEU A 7 -6.09 -3.81 7.95
CA LEU A 7 -5.62 -2.74 7.05
C LEU A 7 -4.65 -1.79 7.76
N LEU A 8 -5.00 -1.36 8.98
CA LEU A 8 -4.18 -0.49 9.80
C LEU A 8 -2.82 -1.12 10.10
N VAL A 9 -2.79 -2.38 10.53
CA VAL A 9 -1.54 -3.11 10.81
C VAL A 9 -0.64 -3.16 9.58
N LYS A 10 -1.19 -3.48 8.40
CA LYS A 10 -0.42 -3.51 7.15
C LYS A 10 0.13 -2.13 6.77
N GLY A 11 -0.70 -1.09 6.85
CA GLY A 11 -0.29 0.28 6.50
C GLY A 11 0.76 0.85 7.45
N ILE A 12 0.54 0.70 8.77
CA ILE A 12 1.49 1.15 9.78
C ILE A 12 2.80 0.37 9.66
N SER A 13 2.75 -0.96 9.50
CA SER A 13 3.95 -1.77 9.30
C SER A 13 4.72 -1.32 8.06
N GLY A 14 4.05 -1.12 6.92
CA GLY A 14 4.71 -0.66 5.69
C GLY A 14 5.35 0.72 5.84
N ALA A 15 4.66 1.66 6.47
CA ALA A 15 5.18 3.00 6.72
C ALA A 15 6.38 2.99 7.67
N LEU A 16 6.33 2.21 8.74
CA LEU A 16 7.45 2.04 9.67
C LEU A 16 8.65 1.35 9.02
N SER A 17 8.44 0.32 8.19
CA SER A 17 9.52 -0.32 7.45
C SER A 17 10.23 0.67 6.52
N LEU A 18 9.49 1.50 5.78
CA LEU A 18 10.07 2.54 4.93
C LEU A 18 10.81 3.58 5.75
N PHE A 19 10.20 4.05 6.84
CA PHE A 19 10.83 5.02 7.74
C PHE A 19 12.17 4.51 8.28
N SER A 20 12.23 3.24 8.72
CA SER A 20 13.48 2.61 9.16
C SER A 20 14.53 2.52 8.04
N ILE A 21 14.12 2.21 6.80
CA ILE A 21 15.03 2.22 5.65
C ILE A 21 15.59 3.63 5.42
N PHE A 22 14.76 4.67 5.46
CA PHE A 22 15.22 6.05 5.28
C PHE A 22 16.18 6.50 6.38
N ILE A 23 15.93 6.12 7.63
CA ILE A 23 16.86 6.39 8.74
C ILE A 23 18.20 5.67 8.50
N MET A 24 18.17 4.39 8.10
CA MET A 24 19.40 3.63 7.84
C MET A 24 20.19 4.20 6.66
N LEU A 25 19.52 4.67 5.60
CA LEU A 25 20.18 5.35 4.49
C LEU A 25 20.80 6.68 4.93
N TYR A 26 20.10 7.44 5.78
CA TYR A 26 20.65 8.68 6.33
C TYR A 26 21.91 8.44 7.16
N ASP A 27 21.91 7.41 8.00
CA ASP A 27 23.07 6.98 8.81
C ASP A 27 24.27 6.60 7.92
N VAL A 28 24.07 5.72 6.93
CA VAL A 28 25.15 5.24 6.04
C VAL A 28 25.69 6.35 5.11
N CYS A 29 24.87 7.31 4.70
CA CYS A 29 25.30 8.41 3.83
C CYS A 29 26.00 9.57 4.56
N GLY A 30 26.38 9.39 5.82
CA GLY A 30 27.10 10.41 6.60
C GLY A 30 26.21 11.44 7.28
N GLY A 31 24.96 11.05 7.59
CA GLY A 31 24.09 11.82 8.46
C GLY A 31 24.70 11.99 9.86
N ASN A 32 24.35 13.08 10.54
CA ASN A 32 24.74 13.27 11.95
C ASN A 32 24.05 12.23 12.84
N GLU A 33 24.52 12.12 14.09
CA GLU A 33 23.93 11.24 15.12
C GLU A 33 22.39 11.36 15.19
N LEU A 34 21.71 10.23 15.45
CA LEU A 34 20.26 10.22 15.65
C LEU A 34 19.88 11.08 16.86
N ILE A 35 19.24 12.22 16.60
CA ILE A 35 18.87 13.19 17.62
C ILE A 35 17.63 12.70 18.37
N PHE A 36 17.85 12.15 19.57
CA PHE A 36 16.78 11.85 20.54
C PHE A 36 16.40 13.05 21.42
N GLU A 37 17.02 14.20 21.18
CA GLU A 37 16.78 15.42 21.94
C GLU A 37 15.38 15.98 21.69
N ASN A 38 14.75 16.49 22.75
CA ASN A 38 13.44 17.16 22.71
C ASN A 38 12.32 16.34 22.02
N GLY A 39 12.45 15.02 21.97
CA GLY A 39 11.47 14.13 21.34
C GLY A 39 11.41 14.22 19.82
N PHE A 40 12.47 14.73 19.16
CA PHE A 40 12.51 14.88 17.70
C PHE A 40 12.27 13.54 16.97
N TYR A 41 13.02 12.50 17.35
CA TYR A 41 12.81 11.14 16.83
C TYR A 41 11.37 10.63 17.07
N THR A 42 10.86 10.79 18.30
CA THR A 42 9.49 10.37 18.67
C THR A 42 8.44 11.02 17.79
N LYS A 43 8.60 12.31 17.49
CA LYS A 43 7.71 13.07 16.61
C LYS A 43 7.75 12.53 15.18
N MET A 44 8.92 12.20 14.65
CA MET A 44 9.05 11.58 13.32
C MET A 44 8.42 10.18 13.28
N PHE A 45 8.64 9.37 14.31
CA PHE A 45 8.06 8.03 14.43
C PHE A 45 6.53 8.06 14.48
N ILE A 46 5.95 8.96 15.29
CA ILE A 46 4.50 9.20 15.32
C ILE A 46 4.00 9.67 13.94
N GLY A 47 4.77 10.53 13.27
CA GLY A 47 4.48 10.94 11.89
C GLY A 47 4.37 9.75 10.93
N ALA A 48 5.30 8.80 11.00
CA ALA A 48 5.25 7.59 10.16
C ALA A 48 3.99 6.75 10.42
N ILE A 49 3.55 6.62 11.69
CA ILE A 49 2.29 5.96 12.04
C ILE A 49 1.09 6.69 11.42
N ILE A 50 1.02 8.02 11.57
CA ILE A 50 -0.08 8.83 11.01
C ILE A 50 -0.15 8.66 9.49
N VAL A 51 0.99 8.67 8.79
CA VAL A 51 1.04 8.41 7.34
C VAL A 51 0.59 6.99 7.01
N GLY A 52 1.04 5.99 7.75
CA GLY A 52 0.59 4.59 7.57
C GLY A 52 -0.92 4.43 7.72
N ILE A 53 -1.53 5.14 8.68
CA ILE A 53 -2.99 5.22 8.84
C ILE A 53 -3.63 5.93 7.64
N GLY A 54 -3.03 7.05 7.22
CA GLY A 54 -3.51 7.87 6.11
C GLY A 54 -3.55 7.17 4.77
N PHE A 55 -2.66 6.20 4.52
CA PHE A 55 -2.72 5.34 3.34
C PHE A 55 -3.57 4.07 3.54
N SER A 56 -3.69 3.54 4.76
CA SER A 56 -4.46 2.30 4.99
C SER A 56 -5.97 2.49 5.03
N LEU A 57 -6.48 3.52 5.72
CA LEU A 57 -7.93 3.72 5.87
C LEU A 57 -8.63 4.02 4.55
N PRO A 58 -8.14 4.93 3.67
CA PRO A 58 -8.75 5.17 2.37
C PRO A 58 -8.73 3.95 1.46
N GLY A 59 -7.88 2.95 1.73
CA GLY A 59 -7.85 1.66 1.02
C GLY A 59 -9.19 0.94 0.99
N VAL A 60 -10.09 1.20 1.94
CA VAL A 60 -11.45 0.62 1.93
C VAL A 60 -12.25 0.99 0.68
N VAL A 61 -11.91 2.10 0.00
CA VAL A 61 -12.59 2.52 -1.23
C VAL A 61 -12.46 1.50 -2.36
N TYR A 62 -11.41 0.66 -2.34
CA TYR A 62 -11.23 -0.41 -3.32
C TYR A 62 -12.31 -1.50 -3.24
N GLU A 63 -12.98 -1.64 -2.10
CA GLU A 63 -14.09 -2.60 -1.91
C GLU A 63 -15.40 -2.14 -2.57
N ASN A 64 -15.53 -0.86 -2.91
CA ASN A 64 -16.77 -0.35 -3.51
C ASN A 64 -16.84 -0.64 -5.01
N GLU A 65 -17.51 -1.73 -5.38
CA GLU A 65 -17.66 -2.17 -6.78
C GLU A 65 -18.36 -1.14 -7.69
N ASN A 66 -19.22 -0.28 -7.14
CA ASN A 66 -19.99 0.71 -7.90
C ASN A 66 -19.15 1.92 -8.35
N MET A 67 -17.92 2.06 -7.85
CA MET A 67 -17.07 3.21 -8.15
C MET A 67 -16.06 2.88 -9.28
N PRO A 68 -15.82 3.77 -10.26
CA PRO A 68 -14.75 3.58 -11.25
C PRO A 68 -13.37 3.43 -10.60
N TYR A 69 -12.52 2.56 -11.16
CA TYR A 69 -11.19 2.28 -10.61
C TYR A 69 -10.32 3.54 -10.45
N VAL A 70 -10.38 4.45 -11.42
CA VAL A 70 -9.65 5.73 -11.40
C VAL A 70 -10.07 6.59 -10.20
N MET A 71 -11.37 6.60 -9.86
CA MET A 71 -11.88 7.37 -8.72
C MET A 71 -11.42 6.76 -7.39
N ARG A 72 -11.42 5.43 -7.29
CA ARG A 72 -10.87 4.71 -6.11
C ARG A 72 -9.39 5.05 -5.91
N PHE A 73 -8.63 5.06 -6.99
CA PHE A 73 -7.22 5.46 -7.00
C PHE A 73 -7.03 6.91 -6.53
N ILE A 74 -7.78 7.87 -7.09
CA ILE A 74 -7.68 9.29 -6.71
C ILE A 74 -8.01 9.50 -5.23
N ILE A 75 -9.05 8.84 -4.71
CA ILE A 75 -9.43 8.97 -3.30
C ILE A 75 -8.32 8.39 -2.40
N HIS A 76 -7.83 7.18 -2.71
CA HIS A 76 -6.79 6.54 -1.91
C HIS A 76 -5.48 7.35 -1.93
N MET A 77 -4.98 7.66 -3.12
CA MET A 77 -3.71 8.37 -3.28
C MET A 77 -3.82 9.82 -2.85
N GLY A 78 -4.94 10.49 -3.13
CA GLY A 78 -5.18 11.87 -2.74
C GLY A 78 -5.20 12.05 -1.23
N VAL A 79 -5.96 11.21 -0.51
CA VAL A 79 -6.01 11.29 0.96
C VAL A 79 -4.67 10.92 1.58
N GLY A 80 -4.04 9.82 1.15
CA GLY A 80 -2.73 9.40 1.66
C GLY A 80 -1.64 10.45 1.45
N CYS A 81 -1.52 11.01 0.24
CA CYS A 81 -0.53 12.05 -0.06
C CYS A 81 -0.82 13.36 0.70
N THR A 82 -2.09 13.74 0.87
CA THR A 82 -2.46 14.93 1.66
C THR A 82 -2.03 14.78 3.10
N ILE A 83 -2.28 13.62 3.71
CA ILE A 83 -1.87 13.31 5.09
C ILE A 83 -0.33 13.31 5.18
N PHE A 84 0.37 12.74 4.20
CA PHE A 84 1.83 12.79 4.12
C PHE A 84 2.37 14.23 4.12
N VAL A 85 1.83 15.12 3.29
CA VAL A 85 2.29 16.51 3.20
C VAL A 85 2.05 17.24 4.52
N ILE A 86 0.84 17.16 5.07
CA ILE A 86 0.50 17.81 6.37
C ILE A 86 1.42 17.28 7.48
N THR A 87 1.58 15.96 7.56
CA THR A 87 2.41 15.32 8.57
C THR A 87 3.87 15.70 8.39
N GLY A 88 4.39 15.68 7.17
CA GLY A 88 5.77 16.03 6.85
C GLY A 88 6.12 17.46 7.25
N PHE A 89 5.21 18.42 7.04
CA PHE A 89 5.37 19.76 7.58
C PHE A 89 5.30 19.77 9.10
N ALA A 90 4.34 19.10 9.72
CA ALA A 90 4.15 19.10 11.16
C ALA A 90 5.36 18.52 11.90
N VAL A 91 5.92 17.39 11.44
CA VAL A 91 7.02 16.67 12.09
C VAL A 91 8.40 17.19 11.71
N GLY A 92 8.53 17.91 10.58
CA GLY A 92 9.77 18.55 10.15
C GLY A 92 10.53 17.80 9.06
N TRP A 93 9.89 16.84 8.37
CA TRP A 93 10.47 16.21 7.18
C TRP A 93 10.59 17.18 6.00
N ILE A 94 9.63 18.10 5.88
CA ILE A 94 9.62 19.11 4.82
C ILE A 94 10.20 20.41 5.40
N PRO A 95 11.34 20.90 4.87
CA PRO A 95 11.94 22.15 5.34
C PRO A 95 11.02 23.34 5.07
N ARG A 96 10.87 24.22 6.07
CA ARG A 96 10.04 25.45 6.00
C ARG A 96 10.86 26.73 5.74
N GLY A 97 12.16 26.60 5.45
CA GLY A 97 13.13 27.72 5.35
C GLY A 97 13.43 28.21 3.92
N ASN A 98 14.56 28.92 3.75
CA ASN A 98 14.93 29.69 2.55
C ASN A 98 15.00 28.92 1.21
N ASN A 99 14.97 27.59 1.20
CA ASN A 99 15.05 26.75 0.01
C ASN A 99 13.71 26.05 -0.29
N LEU A 100 12.72 26.82 -0.76
CA LEU A 100 11.42 26.31 -1.20
C LEU A 100 11.54 25.06 -2.10
N TRP A 101 12.54 25.06 -3.00
CA TRP A 101 12.84 23.97 -3.90
C TRP A 101 13.20 22.65 -3.20
N ALA A 102 13.85 22.70 -2.04
CA ALA A 102 14.12 21.49 -1.26
C ALA A 102 12.83 20.89 -0.70
N GLY A 103 11.92 21.74 -0.19
CA GLY A 103 10.60 21.29 0.27
C GLY A 103 9.78 20.67 -0.85
N VAL A 104 9.74 21.31 -2.02
CA VAL A 104 9.09 20.77 -3.22
C VAL A 104 9.72 19.45 -3.64
N GLY A 105 11.05 19.33 -3.60
CA GLY A 105 11.77 18.09 -3.89
C GLY A 105 11.36 16.93 -2.99
N VAL A 106 11.27 17.16 -1.67
CA VAL A 106 10.82 16.13 -0.71
C VAL A 106 9.38 15.69 -0.98
N VAL A 107 8.48 16.64 -1.26
CA VAL A 107 7.07 16.33 -1.57
C VAL A 107 6.97 15.51 -2.84
N LEU A 108 7.66 15.92 -3.91
CA LEU A 108 7.67 15.19 -5.18
C LEU A 108 8.25 13.79 -5.02
N ALA A 109 9.39 13.65 -4.33
CA ALA A 109 9.99 12.34 -4.04
C ALA A 109 9.01 11.43 -3.27
N GLY A 110 8.34 11.96 -2.24
CA GLY A 110 7.34 11.22 -1.47
C GLY A 110 6.17 10.74 -2.31
N ILE A 111 5.63 11.59 -3.19
CA ILE A 111 4.55 11.22 -4.13
C ILE A 111 5.02 10.15 -5.12
N LEU A 112 6.23 10.27 -5.66
CA LEU A 112 6.80 9.29 -6.58
C LEU A 112 6.99 7.92 -5.91
N ILE A 113 7.50 7.89 -4.67
CA ILE A 113 7.63 6.66 -3.89
C ILE A 113 6.25 6.04 -3.63
N ALA A 114 5.26 6.85 -3.26
CA ALA A 114 3.90 6.36 -3.02
C ALA A 114 3.29 5.74 -4.30
N LEU A 115 3.44 6.41 -5.45
CA LEU A 115 3.00 5.90 -6.75
C LEU A 115 3.74 4.62 -7.14
N PHE A 116 5.06 4.57 -6.91
CA PHE A 116 5.88 3.41 -7.19
C PHE A 116 5.44 2.19 -6.35
N LEU A 117 5.26 2.37 -5.04
CA LEU A 117 4.80 1.30 -4.15
C LEU A 117 3.40 0.82 -4.54
N TRP A 118 2.48 1.75 -4.80
CA TRP A 118 1.15 1.40 -5.28
C TRP A 118 1.20 0.59 -6.58
N PHE A 119 2.05 1.00 -7.53
CA PHE A 119 2.24 0.28 -8.79
C PHE A 119 2.81 -1.12 -8.57
N CYS A 120 3.80 -1.28 -7.69
CA CYS A 120 4.34 -2.59 -7.31
C CYS A 120 3.27 -3.50 -6.72
N PHE A 121 2.45 -2.99 -5.79
CA PHE A 121 1.35 -3.77 -5.20
C PHE A 121 0.27 -4.10 -6.24
N TRP A 122 -0.13 -3.14 -7.06
CA TRP A 122 -1.09 -3.38 -8.14
C TRP A 122 -0.61 -4.47 -9.08
N TRP A 123 0.65 -4.40 -9.50
CA TRP A 123 1.26 -5.40 -10.37
C TRP A 123 1.29 -6.79 -9.72
N TYR A 124 1.72 -6.87 -8.46
CA TYR A 124 1.75 -8.11 -7.69
C TYR A 124 0.35 -8.74 -7.59
N TYR A 125 -0.66 -7.97 -7.17
CA TYR A 125 -2.03 -8.48 -7.04
C TYR A 125 -2.67 -8.83 -8.39
N LYS A 126 -2.36 -8.07 -9.45
CA LYS A 126 -2.82 -8.40 -10.81
C LYS A 126 -2.28 -9.76 -11.27
N GLN A 127 -1.03 -10.10 -10.93
CA GLN A 127 -0.49 -11.43 -11.20
C GLN A 127 -1.14 -12.52 -10.34
N GLU A 128 -1.42 -12.23 -9.07
CA GLU A 128 -2.05 -13.19 -8.16
C GLU A 128 -3.48 -13.55 -8.62
N VAL A 129 -4.28 -12.56 -9.01
CA VAL A 129 -5.64 -12.78 -9.55
C VAL A 129 -5.60 -13.66 -10.80
N ARG A 130 -4.68 -13.38 -11.74
CA ARG A 130 -4.52 -14.22 -12.96
C ARG A 130 -4.22 -15.68 -12.63
N LYS A 131 -3.36 -15.94 -11.63
CA LYS A 131 -3.03 -17.30 -11.19
C LYS A 131 -4.23 -18.00 -10.56
N ILE A 132 -5.09 -17.26 -9.86
CA ILE A 132 -6.31 -17.80 -9.26
C ILE A 132 -7.33 -18.14 -10.36
N ASP A 133 -7.55 -17.24 -11.32
CA ASP A 133 -8.47 -17.46 -12.44
C ASP A 133 -8.09 -18.71 -13.27
N GLU A 134 -6.79 -18.88 -13.54
CA GLU A 134 -6.28 -20.09 -14.22
C GLU A 134 -6.55 -21.38 -13.44
N LYS A 135 -6.45 -21.34 -12.11
CA LYS A 135 -6.76 -22.50 -11.26
C LYS A 135 -8.25 -22.81 -11.21
N ILE A 136 -9.10 -21.77 -11.12
CA ILE A 136 -10.56 -21.93 -11.14
C ILE A 136 -11.00 -22.56 -12.46
N LYS A 137 -10.44 -22.10 -13.58
CA LYS A 137 -10.75 -22.66 -14.90
C LYS A 137 -10.44 -24.16 -14.98
N LYS A 138 -9.24 -24.57 -14.54
CA LYS A 138 -8.84 -25.99 -14.54
C LYS A 138 -9.74 -26.86 -13.67
N VAL A 139 -10.08 -26.40 -12.47
CA VAL A 139 -10.98 -27.14 -11.56
C VAL A 139 -12.37 -27.31 -12.15
N ASN A 140 -12.87 -26.30 -12.88
CA ASN A 140 -14.16 -26.42 -13.55
C ASN A 140 -14.11 -27.38 -14.75
N GLU A 141 -13.05 -27.32 -15.56
CA GLU A 141 -12.84 -28.25 -16.68
C GLU A 141 -12.74 -29.72 -16.20
N GLU A 142 -12.02 -29.98 -15.11
CA GLU A 142 -11.91 -31.31 -14.49
C GLU A 142 -13.27 -31.83 -13.99
N LYS A 143 -14.06 -30.98 -13.33
CA LYS A 143 -15.41 -31.33 -12.85
C LYS A 143 -16.38 -31.60 -13.98
N ASP A 144 -16.33 -30.81 -15.05
CA ASP A 144 -17.18 -30.99 -16.23
C ASP A 144 -16.85 -32.30 -16.95
N ALA A 145 -15.55 -32.64 -17.05
CA ALA A 145 -15.10 -33.92 -17.59
C ALA A 145 -15.55 -35.12 -16.73
N GLU A 146 -15.46 -35.01 -15.40
CA GLU A 146 -15.94 -36.05 -14.48
C GLU A 146 -17.46 -36.27 -14.60
N HIS A 147 -18.23 -35.18 -14.67
CA HIS A 147 -19.68 -35.25 -14.84
C HIS A 147 -20.08 -35.87 -16.19
N ALA A 148 -19.36 -35.52 -17.27
CA ALA A 148 -19.56 -36.12 -18.58
C ALA A 148 -19.23 -37.63 -18.58
N ALA A 149 -18.12 -38.04 -17.96
CA ALA A 149 -17.74 -39.45 -17.86
C ALA A 149 -18.78 -40.28 -17.08
N LYS A 150 -19.27 -39.77 -15.95
CA LYS A 150 -20.35 -40.42 -15.17
C LYS A 150 -21.66 -40.55 -15.95
N ALA A 151 -22.01 -39.54 -16.75
CA ALA A 151 -23.20 -39.57 -17.59
C ALA A 151 -23.11 -40.58 -18.75
N MET A 152 -21.90 -40.84 -19.26
CA MET A 152 -21.66 -41.86 -20.28
C MET A 152 -21.71 -43.27 -19.68
N LEU A 153 -21.05 -43.52 -18.54
CA LEU A 153 -21.08 -44.83 -17.86
C LEU A 153 -22.49 -45.22 -17.40
N GLY A 154 -23.29 -44.26 -16.92
CA GLY A 154 -24.68 -44.51 -16.54
C GLY A 154 -25.64 -44.79 -17.71
N LYS A 155 -25.20 -44.60 -18.96
CA LYS A 155 -25.94 -44.99 -20.18
C LYS A 155 -25.55 -46.37 -20.69
N GLU A 156 -24.38 -46.90 -20.36
CA GLU A 156 -23.96 -48.24 -20.77
C GLU A 156 -24.54 -49.36 -19.88
N ASP A 157 -25.01 -49.02 -18.67
CA ASP A 157 -25.64 -49.96 -17.71
C ASP A 157 -27.18 -50.11 -17.89
N LYS A 158 -27.76 -49.59 -18.99
CA LYS A 158 -29.19 -49.71 -19.35
C LYS A 158 -29.35 -50.30 -20.74
#